data_AF-A0A925Q907-F1
#
_entry.id   AF-A0A925Q907-F1
#
_cell.length_a   1.000
_cell.length_b   1.000
_cell.length_c   1.000
_cell.angle_alpha   90.00
_cell.angle_beta   90.00
_cell.angle_gamma   90.00
#
_symmetry.space_group_name_H-M   'P 1'
#
loop_
_entity.id
_entity.type
_entity.pdbx_description
1 polymer ?
#
loop_
_entity_poly.entity_id
_entity_poly.type
_entity_poly.pdbx_seq_one_letter_code
_entity_poly.pdbx_strand_id
1 'polypeptide(L)'
;MEHMSEFRRLLEASVRVLPYIKDHERQLIDGEKAVVFLSPIVAKFLTSFDVSSAPLEMRSHLQRTAEALVVYGLLTHCLLFQGDSRRKADSHLDLEELYDAWLIQSLTATSTLGAYDKNNQGIPNVIFDAVFGEQVEPFQKELGIGWWRRIRNRSKFHNLFASGVCLGMMYDMRSKQLASP
;
A
#
# COMPACT_ATOMS: atom_id res chain seq x y z
N MET A 1 -1.88 5.34 -12.87
CA MET A 1 -2.59 6.63 -12.80
C MET A 1 -3.97 6.49 -12.16
N GLU A 2 -4.79 5.50 -12.54
CA GLU A 2 -6.14 5.28 -11.98
C GLU A 2 -6.16 5.07 -10.45
N HIS A 3 -5.19 4.33 -9.89
CA HIS A 3 -5.06 4.15 -8.44
C HIS A 3 -4.85 5.47 -7.66
N MET A 4 -4.24 6.50 -8.24
CA MET A 4 -3.90 7.72 -7.51
C MET A 4 -5.08 8.67 -7.35
N SER A 5 -5.85 8.85 -8.43
CA SER A 5 -7.11 9.59 -8.38
C SER A 5 -8.08 8.93 -7.41
N GLU A 6 -8.14 7.60 -7.44
CA GLU A 6 -9.01 6.83 -6.58
C GLU A 6 -8.57 6.91 -5.11
N PHE A 7 -7.28 6.76 -4.81
CA PHE A 7 -6.75 6.93 -3.47
C PHE A 7 -7.09 8.32 -2.90
N ARG A 8 -6.86 9.39 -3.66
CA ARG A 8 -7.22 10.76 -3.26
C ARG A 8 -8.70 10.88 -2.91
N ARG A 9 -9.58 10.38 -3.77
CA ARG A 9 -11.03 10.37 -3.56
C ARG A 9 -11.42 9.66 -2.26
N LEU A 10 -10.84 8.49 -2.00
CA LEU A 10 -11.07 7.71 -0.77
C LEU A 10 -10.65 8.49 0.48
N LEU A 11 -9.49 9.15 0.42
CA LEU A 11 -8.98 9.91 1.55
C LEU A 11 -9.80 11.20 1.79
N GLU A 12 -10.23 11.88 0.72
CA GLU A 12 -11.06 13.09 0.81
C GLU A 12 -12.45 12.82 1.39
N ALA A 13 -13.00 11.63 1.16
CA ALA A 13 -14.24 11.18 1.76
C ALA A 13 -14.10 10.87 3.28
N SER A 14 -12.87 10.69 3.77
CA SER A 14 -12.61 10.37 5.17
C SER A 14 -12.45 11.63 6.01
N VAL A 15 -13.43 11.91 6.88
CA VAL A 15 -13.42 13.05 7.83
C VAL A 15 -12.16 13.05 8.71
N ARG A 16 -11.61 11.87 9.02
CA ARG A 16 -10.41 11.73 9.86
C ARG A 16 -9.11 12.00 9.10
N VAL A 17 -9.06 11.72 7.80
CA VAL A 17 -7.83 11.82 6.99
C VAL A 17 -7.77 13.12 6.21
N LEU A 18 -8.93 13.68 5.81
CA LEU A 18 -9.03 14.91 5.02
C LEU A 18 -8.20 16.10 5.56
N PRO A 19 -8.19 16.41 6.88
CA PRO A 19 -7.34 17.49 7.39
C PRO A 19 -5.85 17.22 7.14
N TYR A 20 -5.43 15.97 7.29
CA TYR A 20 -4.05 15.55 7.12
C TYR A 20 -3.58 15.74 5.67
N ILE A 21 -4.42 15.41 4.68
CA ILE A 21 -4.08 15.56 3.26
C ILE A 21 -3.81 17.02 2.90
N LYS A 22 -4.66 17.94 3.38
CA LYS A 22 -4.54 19.38 3.07
C LYS A 22 -3.19 19.94 3.52
N ASP A 23 -2.70 19.45 4.66
CA ASP A 23 -1.41 19.86 5.20
C ASP A 23 -0.22 19.12 4.56
N HIS A 24 -0.46 18.02 3.82
CA HIS A 24 0.57 17.10 3.31
C HIS A 24 0.46 16.84 1.79
N GLU A 25 -0.08 17.79 1.02
CA GLU A 25 -0.29 17.62 -0.43
C GLU A 25 1.01 17.35 -1.21
N ARG A 26 2.12 17.99 -0.81
CA ARG A 26 3.44 17.76 -1.42
C ARG A 26 3.92 16.34 -1.22
N GLN A 27 3.74 15.78 -0.03
CA GLN A 27 4.10 14.41 0.30
C GLN A 27 3.34 13.42 -0.57
N LEU A 28 2.07 13.73 -0.87
CA LEU A 28 1.26 12.90 -1.76
C LEU A 28 1.79 12.92 -3.20
N ILE A 29 2.12 14.10 -3.75
CA ILE A 29 2.73 14.23 -5.09
C ILE A 29 4.06 13.47 -5.18
N ASP A 30 4.89 13.56 -4.15
CA ASP A 30 6.16 12.81 -4.14
C ASP A 30 5.94 11.30 -3.95
N GLY A 31 4.91 10.90 -3.20
CA GLY A 31 4.46 9.51 -3.12
C GLY A 31 4.00 8.95 -4.47
N GLU A 32 3.33 9.77 -5.29
CA GLU A 32 2.91 9.35 -6.62
C GLU A 32 4.11 9.01 -7.52
N LYS A 33 5.18 9.81 -7.44
CA LYS A 33 6.42 9.53 -8.17
C LYS A 33 7.10 8.25 -7.67
N ALA A 34 7.13 8.05 -6.34
CA ALA A 34 7.67 6.84 -5.73
C ALA A 34 6.94 5.59 -6.21
N VAL A 35 5.61 5.63 -6.31
CA VAL A 35 4.82 4.52 -6.86
C VAL A 35 5.19 4.23 -8.31
N VAL A 36 5.36 5.25 -9.15
CA VAL A 36 5.78 5.05 -10.55
C VAL A 36 7.13 4.33 -10.61
N PHE A 37 8.09 4.81 -9.82
CA PHE A 37 9.43 4.23 -9.75
C PHE A 37 9.43 2.77 -9.22
N LEU A 38 8.64 2.49 -8.18
CA LEU A 38 8.55 1.17 -7.55
C LEU A 38 7.53 0.23 -8.22
N SER A 39 6.82 0.67 -9.26
CA SER A 39 5.84 -0.15 -9.97
C SER A 39 6.37 -1.49 -10.49
N PRO A 40 7.64 -1.63 -10.95
CA PRO A 40 8.17 -2.93 -11.38
C PRO A 40 8.25 -3.95 -10.22
N ILE A 41 8.62 -3.50 -9.02
CA ILE A 41 8.69 -4.32 -7.80
C ILE A 41 7.29 -4.83 -7.43
N VAL A 42 6.29 -3.95 -7.46
CA VAL A 42 4.89 -4.30 -7.18
C VAL A 42 4.36 -5.30 -8.20
N ALA A 43 4.61 -5.06 -9.50
CA ALA A 43 4.19 -5.97 -10.56
C ALA A 43 4.81 -7.37 -10.37
N LYS A 44 6.12 -7.45 -10.10
CA LYS A 44 6.84 -8.71 -9.83
C LYS A 44 6.31 -9.42 -8.58
N PHE A 45 5.93 -8.69 -7.53
CA PHE A 45 5.31 -9.32 -6.36
C PHE A 45 3.97 -9.97 -6.69
N LEU A 46 3.14 -9.29 -7.49
CA LEU A 46 1.79 -9.76 -7.83
C LEU A 46 1.80 -10.93 -8.81
N THR A 47 2.88 -11.20 -9.55
CA THR A 47 2.96 -12.44 -10.34
C THR A 47 2.97 -13.69 -9.47
N SER A 48 3.36 -13.57 -8.20
CA SER A 48 3.29 -14.66 -7.21
C SER A 48 1.95 -14.78 -6.50
N PHE A 49 1.03 -13.83 -6.72
CA PHE A 49 -0.28 -13.80 -6.07
C PHE A 49 -1.23 -14.79 -6.74
N ASP A 50 -1.34 -15.99 -6.14
CA ASP A 50 -2.18 -17.06 -6.67
C ASP A 50 -3.68 -16.77 -6.48
N VAL A 51 -4.35 -16.48 -7.60
CA VAL A 51 -5.81 -16.31 -7.70
C VAL A 51 -6.51 -17.51 -8.34
N SER A 52 -5.82 -18.63 -8.55
CA SER A 52 -6.36 -19.82 -9.22
C SER A 52 -7.59 -20.41 -8.51
N SER A 53 -7.63 -20.29 -7.18
CA SER A 53 -8.75 -20.73 -6.35
C SER A 53 -9.99 -19.82 -6.40
N ALA A 54 -9.89 -18.63 -7.01
CA ALA A 54 -11.00 -17.71 -7.16
C ALA A 54 -11.83 -18.01 -8.43
N PRO A 55 -13.14 -17.67 -8.43
CA PRO A 55 -13.98 -17.74 -9.63
C PRO A 55 -13.34 -16.97 -10.79
N LEU A 56 -13.40 -17.53 -12.00
CA LEU A 56 -12.70 -17.00 -13.18
C LEU A 56 -13.03 -15.52 -13.45
N GLU A 57 -14.31 -15.18 -13.33
CA GLU A 57 -14.87 -13.84 -13.55
C GLU A 57 -14.29 -12.79 -12.59
N MET A 58 -13.72 -13.23 -11.47
CA MET A 58 -13.23 -12.36 -10.41
C MET A 58 -11.72 -12.24 -10.34
N ARG A 59 -10.99 -13.10 -11.04
CA ARG A 59 -9.53 -13.14 -10.93
C ARG A 59 -8.91 -11.80 -11.28
N SER A 60 -9.38 -11.15 -12.35
CA SER A 60 -8.93 -9.82 -12.76
C SER A 60 -9.26 -8.74 -11.73
N HIS A 61 -10.44 -8.80 -11.11
CA HIS A 61 -10.81 -7.87 -10.05
C HIS A 61 -9.94 -8.07 -8.80
N LEU A 62 -9.76 -9.31 -8.33
CA LEU A 62 -8.91 -9.63 -7.18
C LEU A 62 -7.46 -9.20 -7.39
N GLN A 63 -6.92 -9.39 -8.59
CA GLN A 63 -5.57 -8.99 -8.91
C GLN A 63 -5.41 -7.46 -8.89
N ARG A 64 -6.35 -6.71 -9.49
CA ARG A 64 -6.37 -5.24 -9.43
C ARG A 64 -6.54 -4.72 -8.00
N THR A 65 -7.39 -5.36 -7.20
CA THR A 65 -7.59 -5.00 -5.79
C THR A 65 -6.35 -5.29 -4.96
N ALA A 66 -5.65 -6.40 -5.22
CA ALA A 66 -4.39 -6.70 -4.55
C ALA A 66 -3.30 -5.68 -4.90
N GLU A 67 -3.19 -5.30 -6.18
CA GLU A 67 -2.32 -4.21 -6.63
C GLU A 67 -2.64 -2.89 -5.94
N ALA A 68 -3.91 -2.49 -5.98
CA ALA A 68 -4.38 -1.26 -5.36
C ALA A 68 -4.02 -1.21 -3.87
N LEU A 69 -4.20 -2.31 -3.13
CA LEU A 69 -3.86 -2.36 -1.71
C LEU A 69 -2.37 -2.15 -1.44
N VAL A 70 -1.49 -2.80 -2.20
CA VAL A 70 -0.03 -2.59 -2.08
C VAL A 70 0.33 -1.14 -2.41
N VAL A 71 -0.22 -0.59 -3.50
CA VAL A 71 0.01 0.79 -3.90
C VAL A 71 -0.50 1.79 -2.85
N TYR A 72 -1.68 1.56 -2.27
CA TYR A 72 -2.26 2.43 -1.25
C TYR A 72 -1.50 2.36 0.07
N GLY A 73 -0.95 1.20 0.43
CA GLY A 73 -0.02 1.09 1.55
C GLY A 73 1.24 1.93 1.33
N LEU A 74 1.84 1.85 0.15
CA LEU A 74 3.01 2.65 -0.22
C LEU A 74 2.71 4.16 -0.18
N LEU A 75 1.59 4.59 -0.78
CA LEU A 75 1.14 5.98 -0.74
C LEU A 75 0.86 6.45 0.69
N THR A 76 0.30 5.58 1.54
CA THR A 76 0.06 5.88 2.95
C THR A 76 1.37 6.20 3.68
N HIS A 77 2.42 5.39 3.46
CA HIS A 77 3.73 5.73 4.03
C HIS A 77 4.25 7.07 3.50
N CYS A 78 4.14 7.29 2.19
CA CYS A 78 4.63 8.52 1.57
C CYS A 78 3.89 9.76 2.06
N LEU A 79 2.58 9.67 2.30
CA LEU A 79 1.77 10.74 2.87
C LEU A 79 2.24 11.12 4.29
N LEU A 80 2.57 10.12 5.10
CA LEU A 80 2.95 10.29 6.50
C LEU A 80 4.40 10.80 6.68
N PHE A 81 5.28 10.56 5.71
CA PHE A 81 6.71 10.88 5.83
C PHE A 81 7.23 11.65 4.62
N GLN A 82 7.86 12.79 4.88
CA GLN A 82 8.56 13.58 3.87
C GLN A 82 9.75 12.82 3.29
N GLY A 83 9.89 12.89 1.96
CA GLY A 83 10.84 12.12 1.18
C GLY A 83 11.85 13.00 0.43
N ASP A 84 12.34 14.09 1.02
CA ASP A 84 13.28 15.01 0.35
C ASP A 84 14.54 14.30 -0.20
N SER A 85 14.91 13.16 0.40
CA SER A 85 16.03 12.30 -0.02
C SER A 85 15.68 11.29 -1.13
N ARG A 86 14.40 10.95 -1.33
CA ARG A 86 13.96 9.89 -2.26
C ARG A 86 14.45 10.14 -3.69
N ARG A 87 14.19 11.35 -4.20
CA ARG A 87 14.53 11.72 -5.58
C ARG A 87 16.02 11.76 -5.90
N LYS A 88 16.88 11.98 -4.90
CA LYS A 88 18.33 12.03 -5.12
C LYS A 88 18.94 10.64 -5.23
N ALA A 89 18.26 9.63 -4.70
CA ALA A 89 18.75 8.26 -4.62
C ALA A 89 18.22 7.33 -5.72
N ASP A 90 17.16 7.72 -6.44
CA ASP A 90 16.50 6.85 -7.43
C ASP A 90 17.45 6.28 -8.49
N SER A 91 18.42 7.08 -8.97
CA SER A 91 19.42 6.63 -9.97
C SER A 91 20.45 5.64 -9.43
N HIS A 92 20.52 5.48 -8.11
CA HIS A 92 21.51 4.65 -7.42
C HIS A 92 20.87 3.47 -6.67
N LEU A 93 19.54 3.42 -6.63
CA LEU A 93 18.82 2.38 -5.91
C LEU A 93 18.71 1.12 -6.77
N ASP A 94 19.25 0.01 -6.26
CA ASP A 94 19.03 -1.30 -6.85
C ASP A 94 17.63 -1.82 -6.51
N LEU A 95 16.76 -1.88 -7.54
CA LEU A 95 15.38 -2.34 -7.39
C LEU A 95 15.28 -3.85 -7.15
N GLU A 96 16.23 -4.65 -7.63
CA GLU A 96 16.24 -6.09 -7.40
C GLU A 96 16.66 -6.39 -5.96
N GLU A 97 17.72 -5.74 -5.46
CA GLU A 97 18.11 -5.87 -4.04
C GLU A 97 16.97 -5.41 -3.11
N LEU A 98 16.32 -4.29 -3.44
CA LEU A 98 15.17 -3.81 -2.66
C LEU A 98 14.01 -4.82 -2.71
N TYR A 99 13.71 -5.40 -3.88
CA TYR A 99 12.66 -6.40 -4.01
C TYR A 99 12.94 -7.62 -3.14
N ASP A 100 14.15 -8.19 -3.17
CA ASP A 100 14.49 -9.38 -2.41
C ASP A 100 14.39 -9.14 -0.90
N ALA A 101 14.90 -8.00 -0.44
CA ALA A 101 14.81 -7.62 0.96
C ALA A 101 13.35 -7.37 1.39
N TRP A 102 12.56 -6.71 0.55
CA TRP A 102 11.16 -6.42 0.82
C TRP A 102 10.29 -7.67 0.79
N LEU A 103 10.52 -8.60 -0.14
CA LEU A 103 9.75 -9.84 -0.25
C LEU A 103 9.76 -10.62 1.06
N ILE A 104 10.93 -10.73 1.71
CA ILE A 104 11.07 -11.39 3.00
C ILE A 104 10.25 -10.66 4.09
N GLN A 105 10.35 -9.33 4.14
CA GLN A 105 9.59 -8.54 5.13
C GLN A 105 8.08 -8.51 4.86
N SER A 106 7.66 -8.65 3.60
CA SER A 106 6.26 -8.64 3.20
C SER A 106 5.43 -9.77 3.84
N LEU A 107 6.09 -10.89 4.17
CA LEU A 107 5.49 -12.05 4.81
C LEU A 107 5.02 -11.77 6.24
N THR A 108 5.63 -10.78 6.91
CA THR A 108 5.30 -10.38 8.29
C THR A 108 4.83 -8.94 8.38
N ALA A 109 4.48 -8.31 7.25
CA ALA A 109 4.17 -6.88 7.20
C ALA A 109 3.06 -6.43 8.17
N THR A 110 2.09 -7.30 8.45
CA THR A 110 1.02 -7.00 9.41
C THR A 110 1.54 -6.69 10.82
N SER A 111 2.62 -7.36 11.29
CA SER A 111 3.20 -7.07 12.60
C SER A 111 3.93 -5.72 12.61
N THR A 112 4.66 -5.41 11.53
CA THR A 112 5.28 -4.10 11.31
C THR A 112 4.24 -2.98 11.32
N LEU A 113 3.10 -3.20 10.66
CA LEU A 113 2.03 -2.22 10.59
C LEU A 113 1.41 -1.94 11.97
N GLY A 114 1.31 -2.93 12.86
CA GLY A 114 0.75 -2.72 14.21
C GLY A 114 1.52 -1.68 15.04
N ALA A 115 2.86 -1.78 15.06
CA ALA A 115 3.70 -0.79 15.74
C ALA A 115 3.70 0.56 14.99
N TYR A 116 3.76 0.50 13.65
CA TYR A 116 3.75 1.68 12.80
C TYR A 116 2.46 2.49 12.95
N ASP A 117 1.30 1.85 12.99
CA ASP A 117 -0.02 2.46 13.15
C ASP A 117 -0.13 3.21 14.48
N LYS A 118 0.34 2.59 15.57
CA LYS A 118 0.40 3.22 16.90
C LYS A 118 1.25 4.50 16.89
N ASN A 119 2.38 4.50 16.20
CA ASN A 119 3.26 5.66 16.08
C ASN A 119 2.68 6.76 15.18
N ASN A 120 1.73 6.42 14.31
CA ASN A 120 1.08 7.34 13.38
C ASN A 120 -0.40 7.58 13.73
N GLN A 121 -0.74 7.54 15.02
CA GLN A 121 -2.07 7.90 15.56
C GLN A 121 -3.25 7.10 14.96
N GLY A 122 -3.00 5.89 14.47
CA GLY A 122 -4.03 5.05 13.85
C GLY A 122 -4.39 5.44 12.41
N ILE A 123 -3.69 6.41 11.80
CA ILE A 123 -3.99 6.86 10.43
C ILE A 123 -3.87 5.72 9.41
N PRO A 124 -2.81 4.89 9.41
CA PRO A 124 -2.70 3.78 8.46
C PRO A 124 -3.90 2.84 8.47
N ASN A 125 -4.38 2.43 9.65
CA ASN A 125 -5.56 1.56 9.75
C ASN A 125 -6.84 2.27 9.33
N VAL A 126 -7.00 3.57 9.59
CA VAL A 126 -8.16 4.34 9.09
C VAL A 126 -8.18 4.37 7.56
N ILE A 127 -7.02 4.54 6.92
CA ILE A 127 -6.91 4.53 5.46
C ILE A 127 -7.23 3.13 4.93
N PHE A 128 -6.67 2.09 5.53
CA PHE A 128 -7.01 0.72 5.16
C PHE A 128 -8.51 0.44 5.28
N ASP A 129 -9.16 0.89 6.36
CA ASP A 129 -10.58 0.67 6.60
C ASP A 129 -11.45 1.32 5.52
N ALA A 130 -11.11 2.55 5.12
CA ALA A 130 -11.78 3.25 4.03
C ALA A 130 -11.62 2.49 2.70
N VAL A 131 -10.39 2.13 2.34
CA VAL A 131 -10.08 1.34 1.13
C VAL A 131 -10.82 0.01 1.14
N PHE A 132 -10.77 -0.71 2.26
CA PHE A 132 -11.36 -2.04 2.38
C PHE A 132 -12.89 -1.97 2.30
N GLY A 133 -13.51 -1.04 3.02
CA GLY A 133 -14.97 -0.88 3.03
C GLY A 133 -15.53 -0.52 1.67
N GLU A 134 -14.78 0.25 0.87
CA GLU A 134 -15.23 0.72 -0.44
C GLU A 134 -14.87 -0.21 -1.59
N GLN A 135 -13.67 -0.78 -1.60
CA GLN A 135 -13.21 -1.60 -2.73
C GLN A 135 -13.30 -3.10 -2.49
N VAL A 136 -13.22 -3.54 -1.23
CA VAL A 136 -13.03 -4.96 -0.91
C VAL A 136 -14.27 -5.61 -0.30
N GLU A 137 -15.01 -4.86 0.50
CA GLU A 137 -16.20 -5.38 1.16
C GLU A 137 -17.40 -5.59 0.21
N PRO A 138 -17.69 -4.72 -0.77
CA PRO A 138 -18.85 -4.88 -1.66
C PRO A 138 -18.79 -6.17 -2.47
N PHE A 139 -17.66 -6.47 -3.11
CA PHE A 139 -17.56 -7.69 -3.92
C PHE A 139 -17.66 -8.96 -3.06
N GLN A 140 -17.14 -8.94 -1.83
CA GLN A 140 -17.26 -10.10 -0.94
C GLN A 140 -18.71 -10.34 -0.51
N LYS A 141 -19.52 -9.27 -0.40
CA LYS A 141 -20.96 -9.36 -0.15
C LYS A 141 -21.69 -9.90 -1.38
N GLU A 142 -21.37 -9.42 -2.58
CA GLU A 142 -21.95 -9.88 -3.84
C GLU A 142 -21.75 -11.38 -4.06
N LEU A 143 -20.60 -11.91 -3.65
CA LEU A 143 -20.30 -13.34 -3.71
C LEU A 143 -21.00 -14.21 -2.65
N GLY A 144 -21.77 -13.61 -1.74
CA GLY A 144 -22.35 -14.33 -0.62
C GLY A 144 -21.29 -14.91 0.34
N ILE A 145 -20.09 -14.31 0.42
CA ILE A 145 -19.09 -14.76 1.38
C ILE A 145 -19.62 -14.48 2.79
N GLY A 146 -19.85 -15.56 3.55
CA GLY A 146 -20.29 -15.49 4.94
C GLY A 146 -19.35 -14.66 5.82
N TRP A 147 -19.92 -14.03 6.85
CA TRP A 147 -19.23 -13.10 7.77
C TRP A 147 -17.87 -13.60 8.27
N TRP A 148 -17.79 -14.86 8.71
CA TRP A 148 -16.55 -15.48 9.21
C TRP A 148 -15.43 -15.53 8.16
N ARG A 149 -15.77 -15.84 6.92
CA ARG A 149 -14.80 -15.85 5.81
C ARG A 149 -14.38 -14.43 5.43
N ARG A 150 -15.29 -13.46 5.51
CA ARG A 150 -14.96 -12.03 5.29
C ARG A 150 -13.94 -11.50 6.30
N ILE A 151 -14.10 -11.83 7.59
CA ILE A 151 -13.12 -11.47 8.63
C ILE A 151 -11.75 -12.08 8.33
N ARG A 152 -11.71 -13.37 7.98
CA ARG A 152 -10.44 -14.05 7.65
C ARG A 152 -9.78 -13.44 6.41
N ASN A 153 -10.56 -13.09 5.40
CA ASN A 153 -10.06 -12.45 4.18
C ASN A 153 -9.53 -11.04 4.45
N ARG A 154 -10.16 -10.30 5.38
CA ARG A 154 -9.70 -8.96 5.76
C ARG A 154 -8.25 -8.95 6.21
N SER A 155 -7.82 -9.94 6.99
CA SER A 155 -6.40 -10.06 7.39
C SER A 155 -5.46 -10.27 6.19
N LYS A 156 -5.89 -10.99 5.15
CA LYS A 156 -5.08 -11.17 3.92
C LYS A 156 -4.92 -9.86 3.16
N PHE A 157 -6.01 -9.12 2.98
CA PHE A 157 -5.99 -7.81 2.32
C PHE A 157 -5.25 -6.76 3.15
N HIS A 158 -5.34 -6.84 4.48
CA HIS A 158 -4.56 -6.01 5.40
C HIS A 158 -3.07 -6.28 5.26
N ASN A 159 -2.66 -7.54 5.09
CA ASN A 159 -1.24 -7.85 4.85
C ASN A 159 -0.72 -7.29 3.52
N LEU A 160 -1.54 -7.26 2.46
CA LEU A 160 -1.19 -6.60 1.19
C LEU A 160 -1.03 -5.09 1.35
N PHE A 161 -1.94 -4.44 2.08
CA PHE A 161 -1.79 -3.03 2.41
C PHE A 161 -0.54 -2.77 3.26
N ALA A 162 -0.33 -3.59 4.29
CA ALA A 162 0.84 -3.51 5.16
C ALA A 162 2.15 -3.72 4.40
N SER A 163 2.20 -4.63 3.43
CA SER A 163 3.39 -4.86 2.62
C SER A 163 3.73 -3.64 1.78
N GLY A 164 2.72 -2.93 1.27
CA GLY A 164 2.88 -1.61 0.64
C GLY A 164 3.51 -0.57 1.57
N VAL A 165 3.01 -0.45 2.80
CA VAL A 165 3.59 0.44 3.82
C VAL A 165 5.05 0.10 4.07
N CYS A 166 5.35 -1.20 4.22
CA CYS A 166 6.71 -1.70 4.43
C CYS A 166 7.63 -1.37 3.25
N LEU A 167 7.17 -1.52 2.01
CA LEU A 167 7.92 -1.11 0.81
C LEU A 167 8.29 0.38 0.88
N GLY A 168 7.34 1.22 1.26
CA GLY A 168 7.57 2.65 1.45
C GLY A 168 8.64 2.94 2.48
N MET A 169 8.58 2.27 3.65
CA MET A 169 9.57 2.43 4.71
C MET A 169 10.98 2.03 4.24
N MET A 170 11.09 0.88 3.56
CA MET A 170 12.39 0.38 3.08
C MET A 170 12.99 1.29 2.01
N TYR A 171 12.16 1.76 1.07
CA TYR A 171 12.57 2.72 0.06
C TYR A 171 13.06 4.03 0.70
N ASP A 172 12.34 4.55 1.69
CA ASP A 172 12.72 5.77 2.41
C ASP A 172 14.05 5.62 3.16
N MET A 173 14.24 4.49 3.85
CA MET A 173 15.49 4.16 4.55
C MET A 173 16.68 4.07 3.60
N ARG A 174 16.54 3.31 2.49
CA ARG A 174 17.62 3.16 1.51
C ARG A 174 17.94 4.47 0.81
N SER A 175 16.92 5.26 0.48
CA SER A 175 17.12 6.58 -0.11
C SER A 175 17.90 7.53 0.82
N LYS A 176 17.61 7.49 2.12
CA LYS A 176 18.36 8.28 3.13
C LYS A 176 19.80 7.82 3.28
N GLN A 177 20.06 6.51 3.23
CA GLN A 177 21.42 5.96 3.28
C GLN A 177 22.25 6.41 2.07
N LEU A 178 21.67 6.37 0.87
CA LEU A 178 22.35 6.80 -0.35
C LEU A 178 22.53 8.32 -0.46
N ALA A 179 21.66 9.10 0.19
CA ALA A 179 21.75 10.57 0.21
C ALA A 179 22.68 11.11 1.32
N SER A 180 23.08 10.27 2.28
CA SER A 180 24.03 10.62 3.33
C SER A 180 25.45 10.29 2.85
N PRO A 181 26.34 11.28 2.68
CA PRO A 181 27.71 11.07 2.21
C PRO A 181 28.59 10.29 3.19
#